data_AF-A0A7Y3GMQ2-F1
#
_entry.id   AF-A0A7Y3GMQ2-F1
#
_cell.length_a   1.000
_cell.length_b   1.000
_cell.length_c   1.000
_cell.angle_alpha   90.00
_cell.angle_beta   90.00
_cell.angle_gamma   90.00
#
_symmetry.space_group_name_H-M   'P 1'
#
loop_
_entity.id
_entity.type
_entity.pdbx_description
1 polymer ?
#
loop_
_entity_poly.entity_id
_entity_poly.type
_entity_poly.pdbx_seq_one_letter_code
_entity_poly.pdbx_strand_id
1 'polypeptide(L)'
;MKNSIRNHLLTTIMIVVLGLSHVCFAQERYRVTYNYNTEEVGYYALDKNNTIVDTLDTPRIKRNSLVEIQLQNVNPFAVQVQTDVKEENLRQEGQGFNFGSLLGGLNSFTGDQININTPNLPDTDAFAAAGASRGAVSTGFEDLNNTVTNISAMKSAFVSNLLNPNMNKETIMENLISTANADPDVRLPDPGDNFYVYLAQLEKTLKADKSALEADVSTISDSMENSDSVGVMSRGELRARNMAMGDLQRLLANLDNSTNQSLQFLDELRSLYTVLEASNFEQTYDYELEADKVDIELKFVQSDFSAQQDRDNQQTTLKTRNIKIYSKGGFKINTSVALTLNNFGSKSKDFFIDDLGV
;
A
#
# COMPACT_ATOMS: atom_id res chain seq x y z
N MET A 1 -58.09 -45.30 -25.53
CA MET A 1 -57.74 -43.95 -26.04
C MET A 1 -57.68 -42.88 -24.93
N LYS A 2 -58.69 -42.79 -24.03
CA LYS A 2 -58.71 -41.83 -22.89
C LYS A 2 -57.48 -41.86 -21.96
N ASN A 3 -56.94 -43.06 -21.67
CA ASN A 3 -55.80 -43.19 -20.73
C ASN A 3 -54.46 -42.74 -21.32
N SER A 4 -54.28 -42.82 -22.65
CA SER A 4 -53.05 -42.36 -23.32
C SER A 4 -52.96 -40.83 -23.32
N ILE A 5 -54.08 -40.15 -23.58
CA ILE A 5 -54.16 -38.68 -23.54
C ILE A 5 -53.90 -38.16 -22.12
N ARG A 6 -54.43 -38.83 -21.08
CA ARG A 6 -54.19 -38.46 -19.67
C ARG A 6 -52.73 -38.62 -19.26
N ASN A 7 -52.06 -39.68 -19.73
CA ASN A 7 -50.65 -39.92 -19.42
C ASN A 7 -49.73 -38.93 -20.15
N HIS A 8 -50.03 -38.58 -21.41
CA HIS A 8 -49.30 -37.52 -22.11
C HIS A 8 -49.48 -36.16 -21.42
N LEU A 9 -50.70 -35.80 -21.02
CA LEU A 9 -50.96 -34.55 -20.28
C LEU A 9 -50.19 -34.49 -18.94
N LEU A 10 -50.19 -35.59 -18.16
CA LEU A 10 -49.43 -35.69 -16.91
C LEU A 10 -47.92 -35.57 -17.14
N THR A 11 -47.41 -36.16 -18.22
CA THR A 11 -45.98 -36.09 -18.56
C THR A 11 -45.59 -34.67 -19.00
N THR A 12 -46.42 -34.00 -19.78
CA THR A 12 -46.19 -32.60 -20.18
C THR A 12 -46.23 -31.66 -18.98
N ILE A 13 -47.18 -31.85 -18.06
CA ILE A 13 -47.26 -31.06 -16.82
C ILE A 13 -46.01 -31.30 -15.95
N MET A 14 -45.55 -32.54 -15.82
CA MET A 14 -44.34 -32.87 -15.06
C MET A 14 -43.09 -32.22 -15.67
N ILE A 15 -42.97 -32.20 -17.00
CA ILE A 15 -41.86 -31.53 -17.71
C ILE A 15 -41.94 -30.01 -17.54
N VAL A 16 -43.13 -29.41 -17.54
CA VAL A 16 -43.32 -27.97 -17.28
C VAL A 16 -42.98 -27.62 -15.84
N VAL A 17 -43.35 -28.46 -14.86
CA VAL A 17 -43.02 -28.25 -13.44
C VAL A 17 -41.51 -28.42 -13.19
N LEU A 18 -40.87 -29.41 -13.82
CA LEU A 18 -39.41 -29.59 -13.78
C LEU A 18 -38.67 -28.47 -14.53
N GLY A 19 -39.23 -27.96 -15.63
CA GLY A 19 -38.68 -26.81 -16.35
C GLY A 19 -38.80 -25.50 -15.57
N LEU A 20 -39.90 -25.33 -14.81
CA LEU A 20 -40.12 -24.17 -13.94
C LEU A 20 -39.26 -24.22 -12.67
N SER A 21 -38.89 -25.41 -12.17
CA SER A 21 -37.94 -25.53 -11.04
C SER A 21 -36.50 -25.17 -11.41
N HIS A 22 -36.18 -25.03 -12.70
CA HIS A 22 -34.88 -24.57 -13.21
C HIS A 22 -34.82 -23.05 -13.44
N VAL A 23 -35.92 -22.32 -13.19
CA VAL A 23 -35.87 -20.85 -13.14
C VAL A 23 -35.22 -20.48 -11.82
N CYS A 24 -33.89 -20.51 -11.83
CA CYS A 24 -32.98 -20.16 -10.74
C CYS A 24 -33.57 -19.08 -9.83
N PHE A 25 -33.78 -19.42 -8.56
CA PHE A 25 -33.62 -18.44 -7.50
C PHE A 25 -32.16 -17.99 -7.55
N ALA A 26 -31.85 -16.98 -8.38
CA ALA A 26 -30.56 -16.34 -8.35
C ALA A 26 -30.40 -15.74 -6.95
N GLN A 27 -29.33 -16.11 -6.25
CA GLN A 27 -28.98 -15.52 -4.97
C GLN A 27 -28.86 -14.01 -5.18
N GLU A 28 -29.60 -13.24 -4.40
CA GLU A 28 -29.50 -11.78 -4.45
C GLU A 28 -28.11 -11.37 -3.93
N ARG A 29 -27.48 -10.40 -4.59
CA ARG A 29 -26.16 -9.90 -4.25
C ARG A 29 -26.25 -8.44 -3.87
N TYR A 30 -25.52 -8.06 -2.83
CA TYR A 30 -25.51 -6.71 -2.30
C TYR A 30 -24.07 -6.24 -2.13
N ARG A 31 -23.83 -4.94 -2.24
CA ARG A 31 -22.52 -4.33 -1.96
C ARG A 31 -22.66 -3.29 -0.87
N VAL A 32 -21.79 -3.36 0.13
CA VAL A 32 -21.59 -2.31 1.12
C VAL A 32 -20.24 -1.67 0.82
N THR A 33 -20.23 -0.39 0.50
CA THR A 33 -18.99 0.36 0.27
C THR A 33 -18.62 1.12 1.52
N TYR A 34 -17.35 1.14 1.89
CA TYR A 34 -16.82 2.00 2.95
C TYR A 34 -15.63 2.79 2.43
N ASN A 35 -15.74 4.12 2.44
CA ASN A 35 -14.63 5.00 2.08
C ASN A 35 -13.77 5.30 3.31
N TYR A 36 -12.50 4.93 3.28
CA TYR A 36 -11.59 5.12 4.42
C TYR A 36 -11.38 6.59 4.77
N ASN A 37 -11.37 7.49 3.78
CA ASN A 37 -11.05 8.91 3.95
C ASN A 37 -12.26 9.73 4.40
N THR A 38 -13.43 9.51 3.79
CA THR A 38 -14.65 10.27 4.12
C THR A 38 -15.49 9.62 5.22
N GLU A 39 -15.20 8.34 5.53
CA GLU A 39 -15.96 7.50 6.45
C GLU A 39 -17.41 7.23 6.03
N GLU A 40 -17.74 7.52 4.78
CA GLU A 40 -19.08 7.30 4.22
C GLU A 40 -19.31 5.81 3.94
N VAL A 41 -20.52 5.34 4.27
CA VAL A 41 -20.98 3.99 4.00
C VAL A 41 -22.09 4.04 2.96
N GLY A 42 -21.94 3.29 1.88
CA GLY A 42 -22.96 3.11 0.84
C GLY A 42 -23.51 1.69 0.86
N TYR A 43 -24.80 1.53 0.53
CA TYR A 43 -25.46 0.24 0.44
C TYR A 43 -26.12 0.11 -0.93
N TYR A 44 -25.82 -0.97 -1.64
CA TYR A 44 -26.25 -1.15 -3.03
C TYR A 44 -26.77 -2.56 -3.28
N ALA A 45 -27.75 -2.67 -4.18
CA ALA A 45 -28.18 -3.95 -4.75
C ALA A 45 -27.44 -4.19 -6.07
N LEU A 46 -26.98 -5.42 -6.29
CA LEU A 46 -26.23 -5.82 -7.48
C LEU A 46 -27.04 -6.72 -8.40
N ASP A 47 -26.79 -6.62 -9.70
CA ASP A 47 -27.29 -7.58 -10.68
C ASP A 47 -26.40 -8.83 -10.76
N LYS A 48 -26.75 -9.74 -11.67
CA LYS A 48 -25.99 -10.98 -11.90
C LYS A 48 -24.56 -10.73 -12.42
N ASN A 49 -24.26 -9.52 -12.89
CA ASN A 49 -22.97 -9.11 -13.43
C ASN A 49 -22.19 -8.20 -12.46
N ASN A 50 -22.60 -8.08 -11.20
CA ASN A 50 -22.00 -7.21 -10.18
C ASN A 50 -22.06 -5.71 -10.49
N THR A 51 -23.04 -5.29 -11.30
CA THR A 51 -23.31 -3.87 -11.54
C THR A 51 -24.35 -3.36 -10.56
N ILE A 52 -24.19 -2.10 -10.12
CA ILE A 52 -25.13 -1.46 -9.18
C ILE A 52 -26.45 -1.21 -9.92
N VAL A 53 -27.52 -1.79 -9.41
CA VAL A 53 -28.87 -1.65 -9.97
C VAL A 53 -29.72 -0.70 -9.15
N ASP A 54 -29.43 -0.58 -7.86
CA ASP A 54 -30.19 0.24 -6.92
C ASP A 54 -29.31 0.68 -5.73
N THR A 55 -29.65 1.82 -5.14
CA THR A 55 -29.05 2.35 -3.91
C THR A 55 -30.05 2.19 -2.77
N LEU A 56 -29.62 1.55 -1.69
CA LEU A 56 -30.47 1.24 -0.55
C LEU A 56 -30.36 2.32 0.52
N ASP A 57 -31.43 3.07 0.76
CA ASP A 57 -31.51 4.05 1.85
C ASP A 57 -31.47 3.41 3.24
N THR A 58 -31.72 2.10 3.34
CA THR A 58 -31.66 1.36 4.60
C THR A 58 -30.80 0.10 4.47
N PRO A 59 -30.02 -0.27 5.50
CA PRO A 59 -29.13 -1.44 5.52
C PRO A 59 -29.88 -2.77 5.67
N ARG A 60 -31.09 -2.88 5.08
CA ARG A 60 -31.96 -4.06 5.18
C ARG A 60 -31.78 -4.94 3.95
N ILE A 61 -30.94 -5.96 4.11
CA ILE A 61 -30.53 -6.92 3.07
C ILE A 61 -31.33 -8.21 3.22
N LYS A 62 -31.65 -8.93 2.14
CA LYS A 62 -32.38 -10.20 2.25
C LYS A 62 -31.50 -11.28 2.90
N ARG A 63 -32.07 -12.12 3.77
CA ARG A 63 -31.32 -13.23 4.39
C ARG A 63 -30.83 -14.26 3.36
N ASN A 64 -29.69 -14.90 3.64
CA ASN A 64 -28.97 -15.83 2.76
C ASN A 64 -28.51 -15.18 1.44
N SER A 65 -28.36 -13.85 1.44
CA SER A 65 -27.79 -13.11 0.33
C SER A 65 -26.29 -12.96 0.52
N LEU A 66 -25.58 -12.91 -0.60
CA LEU A 66 -24.16 -12.58 -0.59
C LEU A 66 -24.01 -11.06 -0.46
N VAL A 67 -23.23 -10.63 0.52
CA VAL A 67 -22.88 -9.24 0.77
C VAL A 67 -21.39 -9.06 0.49
N GLU A 68 -21.09 -8.26 -0.51
CA GLU A 68 -19.75 -7.81 -0.84
C GLU A 68 -19.43 -6.54 -0.05
N ILE A 69 -18.34 -6.52 0.71
CA ILE A 69 -17.85 -5.35 1.44
C ILE A 69 -16.67 -4.80 0.65
N GLN A 70 -16.84 -3.63 0.06
CA GLN A 70 -15.83 -2.94 -0.73
C GLN A 70 -15.27 -1.78 0.07
N LEU A 71 -14.02 -1.88 0.50
CA LEU A 71 -13.28 -0.81 1.14
C LEU A 71 -12.57 0.02 0.07
N GLN A 72 -12.76 1.33 0.09
CA GLN A 72 -12.20 2.27 -0.86
C GLN A 72 -11.20 3.20 -0.17
N ASN A 73 -10.16 3.62 -0.91
CA ASN A 73 -9.10 4.53 -0.46
C ASN A 73 -8.32 4.00 0.76
N VAL A 74 -8.16 2.68 0.86
CA VAL A 74 -7.32 2.09 1.90
C VAL A 74 -5.90 2.00 1.38
N ASN A 75 -4.99 2.82 1.93
CA ASN A 75 -3.58 2.77 1.56
C ASN A 75 -2.93 1.48 2.11
N PRO A 76 -2.54 0.50 1.25
CA PRO A 76 -2.01 -0.79 1.70
C PRO A 76 -0.59 -0.68 2.29
N PHE A 77 0.13 0.41 2.00
CA PHE A 77 1.45 0.67 2.57
C PHE A 77 1.38 1.17 4.00
N ALA A 78 0.29 1.83 4.39
CA ALA A 78 0.12 2.33 5.75
C ALA A 78 -0.82 1.45 6.58
N VAL A 79 -1.81 0.82 5.94
CA VAL A 79 -2.96 0.19 6.60
C VAL A 79 -3.15 -1.24 6.15
N GLN A 80 -3.28 -2.13 7.11
CA GLN A 80 -3.80 -3.48 6.94
C GLN A 80 -5.18 -3.56 7.60
N VAL A 81 -6.13 -4.25 6.95
CA VAL A 81 -7.48 -4.42 7.49
C VAL A 81 -7.65 -5.82 8.06
N GLN A 82 -8.04 -5.90 9.32
CA GLN A 82 -8.48 -7.10 10.00
C GLN A 82 -10.00 -7.03 10.14
N THR A 83 -10.70 -8.00 9.59
CA THR A 83 -12.17 -8.07 9.64
C THR A 83 -12.60 -9.09 10.67
N ASP A 84 -13.45 -8.69 11.62
CA ASP A 84 -14.13 -9.59 12.56
C ASP A 84 -15.64 -9.46 12.39
N VAL A 85 -16.37 -10.57 12.40
CA VAL A 85 -17.82 -10.59 12.19
C VAL A 85 -18.50 -11.07 13.46
N LYS A 86 -19.23 -10.16 14.12
CA LYS A 86 -20.02 -10.48 15.31
C LYS A 86 -21.48 -10.66 14.91
N GLU A 87 -21.93 -11.90 14.94
CA GLU A 87 -23.33 -12.26 14.71
C GLU A 87 -24.08 -12.29 16.05
N GLU A 88 -25.04 -11.37 16.23
CA GLU A 88 -25.86 -11.33 17.43
C GLU A 88 -27.11 -12.21 17.24
N ASN A 89 -27.19 -13.33 17.97
CA ASN A 89 -28.46 -13.97 18.29
C ASN A 89 -29.03 -13.30 19.55
N LEU A 90 -30.37 -13.13 19.62
CA LEU A 90 -31.12 -12.33 20.61
C LEU A 90 -31.04 -12.76 22.11
N ARG A 91 -29.89 -13.22 22.63
CA ARG A 91 -29.67 -13.44 24.07
C ARG A 91 -28.31 -12.91 24.52
N GLN A 92 -28.35 -12.02 25.52
CA GLN A 92 -27.21 -11.33 26.13
C GLN A 92 -26.32 -12.28 26.93
N GLU A 93 -25.00 -12.17 26.74
CA GLU A 93 -24.00 -12.51 27.76
C GLU A 93 -23.05 -11.34 28.02
N GLY A 94 -22.86 -11.08 29.32
CA GLY A 94 -21.93 -10.24 30.08
C GLY A 94 -20.93 -9.29 29.39
N GLN A 95 -20.97 -8.03 29.82
CA GLN A 95 -19.90 -7.04 29.68
C GLN A 95 -18.70 -7.36 30.59
N GLY A 96 -17.49 -7.31 30.04
CA GLY A 96 -16.24 -7.20 30.79
C GLY A 96 -15.49 -5.93 30.39
N PHE A 97 -15.32 -5.00 31.34
CA PHE A 97 -14.36 -3.90 31.23
C PHE A 97 -12.99 -4.40 31.68
N ASN A 98 -11.92 -4.04 30.96
CA ASN A 98 -10.54 -4.22 31.41
C ASN A 98 -9.85 -2.85 31.49
N PHE A 99 -9.61 -2.40 32.72
CA PHE A 99 -8.75 -1.25 33.04
C PHE A 99 -7.33 -1.77 33.23
N GLY A 100 -6.51 -1.63 32.19
CA GLY A 100 -5.08 -1.90 32.24
C GLY A 100 -4.32 -0.82 31.47
N SER A 101 -3.40 -0.16 32.17
CA SER A 101 -2.40 0.81 31.70
C SER A 101 -2.88 2.23 31.35
N LEU A 102 -3.40 2.93 32.36
CA LEU A 102 -2.93 4.28 32.66
C LEU A 102 -1.58 4.17 33.37
N LEU A 103 -0.66 5.08 33.04
CA LEU A 103 0.68 5.38 33.62
C LEU A 103 1.88 4.89 32.81
N GLY A 104 2.74 5.85 32.44
CA GLY A 104 4.11 5.61 32.00
C GLY A 104 4.67 6.76 31.18
N GLY A 105 5.22 7.79 31.83
CA GLY A 105 5.65 9.04 31.19
C GLY A 105 7.00 9.00 30.45
N LEU A 106 7.16 10.03 29.60
CA LEU A 106 8.36 10.82 29.27
C LEU A 106 9.73 10.10 29.23
N ASN A 107 10.37 10.06 28.05
CA ASN A 107 11.56 10.89 27.74
C ASN A 107 12.38 10.40 26.54
N SER A 108 13.03 11.40 25.91
CA SER A 108 14.25 11.36 25.10
C SER A 108 14.09 11.10 23.59
N PHE A 109 13.93 12.20 22.87
CA PHE A 109 14.51 12.33 21.53
C PHE A 109 15.91 12.92 21.66
N THR A 110 16.93 12.13 21.37
CA THR A 110 18.28 12.58 21.05
C THR A 110 18.78 11.85 19.81
N GLY A 111 19.32 12.62 18.87
CA GLY A 111 20.41 12.21 17.97
C GLY A 111 20.00 11.48 16.69
N ASP A 112 19.83 12.21 15.59
CA ASP A 112 20.94 12.43 14.64
C ASP A 112 20.46 13.35 13.51
N GLN A 113 20.69 14.65 13.67
CA GLN A 113 20.86 15.53 12.53
C GLN A 113 22.30 15.36 12.07
N ILE A 114 22.50 14.75 10.90
CA ILE A 114 23.73 14.89 10.14
C ILE A 114 23.80 16.36 9.71
N ASN A 115 24.35 17.18 10.58
CA ASN A 115 24.79 18.52 10.29
C ASN A 115 26.18 18.38 9.66
N ILE A 116 26.25 18.40 8.32
CA ILE A 116 27.54 18.58 7.64
C ILE A 116 27.93 20.04 7.87
N ASN A 117 28.73 20.21 8.92
CA ASN A 117 29.40 21.45 9.22
C ASN A 117 30.42 21.75 8.09
N THR A 118 30.02 22.53 7.09
CA THR A 118 30.94 23.19 6.16
C THR A 118 31.25 24.60 6.66
N PRO A 119 32.17 24.74 7.61
CA PRO A 119 33.14 25.81 7.48
C PRO A 119 34.49 25.33 8.01
N ASN A 120 35.30 24.78 7.11
CA ASN A 120 36.76 24.87 7.09
C ASN A 120 37.26 23.99 5.94
N LEU A 121 36.98 24.45 4.72
CA LEU A 121 37.94 24.19 3.65
C LEU A 121 39.21 24.96 4.06
N PRO A 122 40.38 24.31 4.09
CA PRO A 122 41.61 25.07 4.25
C PRO A 122 41.70 26.02 3.04
N ASP A 123 41.68 27.31 3.34
CA ASP A 123 42.07 28.38 2.41
C ASP A 123 43.59 28.29 2.24
N THR A 124 44.05 27.20 1.60
CA THR A 124 45.46 27.00 1.28
C THR A 124 45.63 27.09 -0.21
N ASP A 125 46.55 27.95 -0.62
CA ASP A 125 47.07 28.19 -1.97
C ASP A 125 47.59 26.93 -2.72
N ALA A 126 47.35 25.72 -2.19
CA ALA A 126 47.67 24.43 -2.81
C ALA A 126 46.98 24.21 -4.17
N PHE A 127 45.92 24.97 -4.47
CA PHE A 127 45.20 24.93 -5.75
C PHE A 127 45.65 26.03 -6.75
N ALA A 128 46.78 26.71 -6.52
CA ALA A 128 47.26 27.78 -7.40
C ALA A 128 48.13 27.29 -8.58
N ALA A 129 48.59 26.03 -8.56
CA ALA A 129 49.66 25.58 -9.46
C ALA A 129 49.25 24.57 -10.56
N ALA A 130 48.02 24.04 -10.57
CA ALA A 130 47.60 23.05 -11.56
C ALA A 130 46.64 23.66 -12.59
N GLY A 131 47.00 23.62 -13.87
CA GLY A 131 46.28 24.21 -15.00
C GLY A 131 44.92 23.59 -15.37
N ALA A 132 44.21 22.96 -14.42
CA ALA A 132 42.81 22.61 -14.57
C ALA A 132 41.95 23.79 -14.07
N SER A 133 41.03 24.31 -14.90
CA SER A 133 40.27 25.50 -14.55
C SER A 133 39.41 25.25 -13.30
N ARG A 134 39.80 25.85 -12.16
CA ARG A 134 39.15 25.78 -10.84
C ARG A 134 37.61 25.80 -10.85
N GLY A 135 37.00 26.50 -11.80
CA GLY A 135 35.55 26.64 -11.87
C GLY A 135 34.78 25.38 -12.30
N ALA A 136 35.41 24.46 -13.03
CA ALA A 136 34.73 23.28 -13.58
C ALA A 136 34.56 22.14 -12.55
N VAL A 137 35.59 21.91 -11.73
CA VAL A 137 35.56 20.88 -10.68
C VAL A 137 34.60 21.27 -9.55
N SER A 138 34.60 22.55 -9.14
CA SER A 138 33.70 23.03 -8.09
C SER A 138 32.22 22.96 -8.50
N THR A 139 31.91 23.28 -9.76
CA THR A 139 30.54 23.16 -10.29
C THR A 139 30.11 21.70 -10.39
N GLY A 140 30.99 20.79 -10.84
CA GLY A 140 30.68 19.37 -10.88
C GLY A 140 30.34 18.77 -9.49
N PHE A 141 31.04 19.18 -8.43
CA PHE A 141 30.70 18.75 -7.07
C PHE A 141 29.39 19.36 -6.56
N GLU A 142 29.10 20.61 -6.91
CA GLU A 142 27.84 21.28 -6.55
C GLU A 142 26.65 20.59 -7.24
N ASP A 143 26.76 20.33 -8.54
CA ASP A 143 25.73 19.64 -9.34
C ASP A 143 25.47 18.22 -8.82
N LEU A 144 26.54 17.48 -8.51
CA LEU A 144 26.43 16.15 -7.91
C LEU A 144 25.77 16.21 -6.53
N ASN A 145 26.17 17.14 -5.68
CA ASN A 145 25.63 17.26 -4.33
C ASN A 145 24.13 17.63 -4.35
N ASN A 146 23.73 18.49 -5.28
CA ASN A 146 22.32 18.82 -5.52
C ASN A 146 21.55 17.56 -5.96
N THR A 147 22.08 16.81 -6.93
CA THR A 147 21.48 15.55 -7.42
C THR A 147 21.30 14.53 -6.30
N VAL A 148 22.35 14.27 -5.50
CA VAL A 148 22.31 13.35 -4.36
C VAL A 148 21.28 13.78 -3.32
N THR A 149 21.25 15.08 -3.00
CA THR A 149 20.32 15.65 -2.02
C THR A 149 18.86 15.50 -2.50
N ASN A 150 18.61 15.76 -3.78
CA ASN A 150 17.30 15.62 -4.40
C ASN A 150 16.82 14.16 -4.39
N ILE A 151 17.69 13.20 -4.73
CA ILE A 151 17.36 11.76 -4.67
C ILE A 151 16.94 11.35 -3.26
N SER A 152 17.72 11.77 -2.25
CA SER A 152 17.44 11.46 -0.84
C SER A 152 16.11 12.09 -0.38
N ALA A 153 15.89 13.37 -0.71
CA ALA A 153 14.65 14.08 -0.40
C ALA A 153 13.44 13.44 -1.07
N MET A 154 13.57 13.06 -2.34
CA MET A 154 12.53 12.37 -3.11
C MET A 154 12.18 11.02 -2.48
N LYS A 155 13.18 10.21 -2.10
CA LYS A 155 12.95 8.95 -1.38
C LYS A 155 12.25 9.19 -0.05
N SER A 156 12.71 10.15 0.75
CA SER A 156 12.12 10.44 2.06
C SER A 156 10.67 10.92 1.95
N ALA A 157 10.38 11.84 1.02
CA ALA A 157 9.03 12.32 0.75
C ALA A 157 8.12 11.19 0.24
N PHE A 158 8.63 10.34 -0.65
CA PHE A 158 7.86 9.22 -1.18
C PHE A 158 7.48 8.21 -0.09
N VAL A 159 8.45 7.79 0.72
CA VAL A 159 8.20 6.91 1.86
C VAL A 159 7.22 7.55 2.84
N SER A 160 7.36 8.85 3.14
CA SER A 160 6.44 9.56 4.01
C SER A 160 5.00 9.56 3.47
N ASN A 161 4.82 9.71 2.16
CA ASN A 161 3.51 9.65 1.51
C ASN A 161 2.94 8.22 1.56
N LEU A 162 3.75 7.21 1.31
CA LEU A 162 3.35 5.79 1.41
C LEU A 162 2.91 5.42 2.83
N LEU A 163 3.56 5.98 3.86
CA LEU A 163 3.21 5.74 5.26
C LEU A 163 1.98 6.54 5.73
N ASN A 164 1.45 7.46 4.93
CA ASN A 164 0.27 8.23 5.31
C ASN A 164 -1.02 7.43 5.04
N PRO A 165 -1.78 7.03 6.07
CA PRO A 165 -2.97 6.20 5.90
C PRO A 165 -4.12 6.90 5.16
N ASN A 166 -4.11 8.23 5.08
CA ASN A 166 -5.19 9.02 4.47
C ASN A 166 -4.89 9.46 3.03
N MET A 167 -3.69 9.17 2.51
CA MET A 167 -3.37 9.49 1.11
C MET A 167 -3.88 8.40 0.16
N ASN A 168 -4.51 8.83 -0.92
CA ASN A 168 -4.84 7.94 -2.03
C ASN A 168 -3.67 7.79 -3.01
N LYS A 169 -3.76 6.79 -3.88
CA LYS A 169 -2.71 6.45 -4.84
C LYS A 169 -2.35 7.60 -5.77
N GLU A 170 -3.37 8.31 -6.26
CA GLU A 170 -3.22 9.40 -7.22
C GLU A 170 -2.45 10.56 -6.60
N THR A 171 -2.78 10.95 -5.37
CA THR A 171 -2.07 12.03 -4.65
C THR A 171 -0.63 11.63 -4.33
N ILE A 172 -0.38 10.36 -3.95
CA ILE A 172 0.99 9.87 -3.71
C ILE A 172 1.82 9.99 -5.00
N MET A 173 1.24 9.59 -6.14
CA MET A 173 1.86 9.65 -7.46
C MET A 173 2.15 11.10 -7.89
N GLU A 174 1.17 11.98 -7.75
CA GLU A 174 1.29 13.40 -8.08
C GLU A 174 2.38 14.08 -7.24
N ASN A 175 2.40 13.83 -5.92
CA ASN A 175 3.43 14.37 -5.03
C ASN A 175 4.83 13.87 -5.42
N LEU A 176 4.97 12.60 -5.81
CA LEU A 176 6.25 12.04 -6.25
C LEU A 176 6.73 12.74 -7.54
N ILE A 177 5.86 12.85 -8.55
CA ILE A 177 6.18 13.52 -9.81
C ILE A 177 6.51 14.99 -9.58
N SER A 178 5.74 15.69 -8.75
CA SER A 178 6.01 17.09 -8.41
C SER A 178 7.33 17.26 -7.66
N THR A 179 7.72 16.32 -6.81
CA THR A 179 9.01 16.36 -6.10
C THR A 179 10.16 16.11 -7.07
N ALA A 180 10.00 15.20 -8.02
CA ALA A 180 10.98 14.94 -9.07
C ALA A 180 11.13 16.14 -10.02
N ASN A 181 10.03 16.79 -10.39
CA ASN A 181 10.02 17.99 -11.24
C ASN A 181 10.63 19.24 -10.58
N ALA A 182 10.84 19.22 -9.26
CA ALA A 182 11.55 20.28 -8.58
C ALA A 182 13.07 20.23 -8.82
N ASP A 183 13.58 19.15 -9.41
CA ASP A 183 14.99 19.05 -9.82
C ASP A 183 15.23 19.92 -11.08
N PRO A 184 16.12 20.94 -11.01
CA PRO A 184 16.37 21.84 -12.13
C PRO A 184 17.27 21.26 -13.24
N ASP A 185 17.73 20.01 -13.15
CA ASP A 185 18.65 19.43 -14.14
C ASP A 185 17.99 19.21 -15.51
N VAL A 186 18.37 20.06 -16.48
CA VAL A 186 17.90 20.06 -17.88
C VAL A 186 18.20 18.76 -18.63
N ARG A 187 19.12 17.92 -18.12
CA ARG A 187 19.46 16.62 -18.72
C ARG A 187 18.40 15.56 -18.43
N LEU A 188 17.51 15.81 -17.46
CA LEU A 188 16.48 14.87 -17.04
C LEU A 188 15.22 15.03 -17.91
N PRO A 189 14.58 13.92 -18.30
CA PRO A 189 13.28 13.96 -18.97
C PRO A 189 12.17 14.35 -17.99
N ASP A 190 10.98 14.66 -18.49
CA ASP A 190 9.83 14.91 -17.62
C ASP A 190 9.45 13.62 -16.85
N PRO A 191 9.48 13.62 -15.50
CA PRO A 191 9.03 12.50 -14.68
C PRO A 191 7.54 12.16 -14.85
N GLY A 192 6.71 13.11 -15.31
CA GLY A 192 5.28 12.90 -15.57
C GLY A 192 4.99 12.06 -16.82
N ASP A 193 5.89 12.07 -17.81
CA ASP A 193 5.75 11.27 -19.02
C ASP A 193 6.07 9.80 -18.76
N ASN A 194 7.23 9.54 -18.15
CA ASN A 194 7.64 8.19 -17.78
C ASN A 194 8.66 8.22 -16.63
N PHE A 195 8.17 7.93 -15.43
CA PHE A 195 8.99 7.95 -14.24
C PHE A 195 10.15 6.93 -14.25
N TYR A 196 9.99 5.77 -14.89
CA TYR A 196 11.08 4.80 -15.02
C TYR A 196 12.23 5.33 -15.88
N VAL A 197 11.90 6.02 -16.97
CA VAL A 197 12.90 6.65 -17.85
C VAL A 197 13.59 7.79 -17.11
N TYR A 198 12.86 8.57 -16.33
CA TYR A 198 13.42 9.58 -15.44
C TYR A 198 14.43 8.97 -14.47
N LEU A 199 14.06 7.94 -13.71
CA LEU A 199 14.98 7.29 -12.76
C LEU A 199 16.21 6.68 -13.44
N ALA A 200 16.04 6.08 -14.63
CA ALA A 200 17.15 5.52 -15.39
C ALA A 200 18.11 6.60 -15.92
N GLN A 201 17.57 7.74 -16.36
CA GLN A 201 18.39 8.86 -16.80
C GLN A 201 19.11 9.52 -15.61
N LEU A 202 18.45 9.64 -14.46
CA LEU A 202 19.05 10.14 -13.22
C LEU A 202 20.22 9.26 -12.76
N GLU A 203 20.06 7.93 -12.82
CA GLU A 203 21.12 6.95 -12.55
C GLU A 203 22.32 7.13 -13.50
N LYS A 204 22.05 7.32 -14.79
CA LYS A 204 23.07 7.54 -15.81
C LYS A 204 23.81 8.85 -15.60
N THR A 205 23.09 9.93 -15.31
CA THR A 205 23.67 11.25 -15.02
C THR A 205 24.57 11.17 -13.79
N LEU A 206 24.10 10.58 -12.70
CA LEU A 206 24.86 10.39 -11.47
C LEU A 206 26.19 9.62 -11.71
N LYS A 207 26.13 8.53 -12.49
CA LYS A 207 27.34 7.75 -12.85
C LYS A 207 28.30 8.55 -13.73
N ALA A 208 27.77 9.34 -14.65
CA ALA A 208 28.57 10.19 -15.54
C ALA A 208 29.28 11.31 -14.74
N ASP A 209 28.56 11.99 -13.85
CA ASP A 209 29.09 13.07 -13.02
C ASP A 209 30.17 12.55 -12.07
N LYS A 210 29.94 11.37 -11.45
CA LYS A 210 30.98 10.67 -10.68
C LYS A 210 32.23 10.41 -11.50
N SER A 211 32.08 9.79 -12.68
CA SER A 211 33.23 9.43 -13.52
C SER A 211 34.02 10.65 -13.99
N ALA A 212 33.34 11.77 -14.27
CA ALA A 212 33.99 13.03 -14.62
C ALA A 212 34.81 13.58 -13.45
N LEU A 213 34.23 13.60 -12.25
CA LEU A 213 34.91 14.06 -11.03
C LEU A 213 36.10 13.17 -10.64
N GLU A 214 36.00 11.85 -10.82
CA GLU A 214 37.13 10.93 -10.63
C GLU A 214 38.28 11.23 -11.59
N ALA A 215 37.97 11.50 -12.86
CA ALA A 215 38.98 11.85 -13.86
C ALA A 215 39.65 13.21 -13.55
N ASP A 216 38.87 14.18 -13.09
CA ASP A 216 39.38 15.50 -12.66
C ASP A 216 40.29 15.38 -11.44
N VAL A 217 39.87 14.60 -10.42
CA VAL A 217 40.67 14.36 -9.22
C VAL A 217 41.95 13.59 -9.53
N SER A 218 41.89 12.58 -10.42
CA SER A 218 43.08 11.86 -10.89
C SER A 218 44.05 12.81 -11.57
N THR A 219 43.55 13.69 -12.45
CA THR A 219 44.38 14.69 -13.14
C THR A 219 45.06 15.64 -12.15
N ILE A 220 44.34 16.05 -11.10
CA ILE A 220 44.90 16.88 -10.03
C ILE A 220 45.97 16.11 -9.26
N SER A 221 45.70 14.86 -8.84
CA SER A 221 46.66 13.99 -8.16
C SER A 221 47.95 13.81 -8.99
N ASP A 222 47.81 13.48 -10.26
CA ASP A 222 48.93 13.30 -11.19
C ASP A 222 49.73 14.61 -11.37
N SER A 223 49.04 15.76 -11.44
CA SER A 223 49.72 17.05 -11.53
C SER A 223 50.54 17.37 -10.27
N MET A 224 50.02 17.02 -9.08
CA MET A 224 50.70 17.20 -7.80
C MET A 224 51.88 16.24 -7.63
N GLU A 225 51.79 15.03 -8.18
CA GLU A 225 52.89 14.08 -8.20
C GLU A 225 54.01 14.51 -9.16
N ASN A 226 53.65 15.05 -10.33
CA ASN A 226 54.59 15.39 -11.39
C ASN A 226 55.16 16.82 -11.31
N SER A 227 54.67 17.67 -10.40
CA SER A 227 55.24 19.01 -10.12
C SER A 227 56.69 18.99 -9.60
N ASP A 228 57.27 17.83 -9.32
CA ASP A 228 58.64 17.62 -8.82
C ASP A 228 59.76 17.79 -9.88
N SER A 229 59.44 18.06 -11.15
CA SER A 229 60.44 18.03 -12.22
C SER A 229 61.46 19.19 -12.24
N VAL A 230 61.43 20.15 -11.29
CA VAL A 230 62.27 21.37 -11.37
C VAL A 230 63.03 21.76 -10.07
N GLY A 231 62.89 21.09 -8.92
CA GLY A 231 63.69 21.45 -7.74
C GLY A 231 63.47 20.66 -6.45
N VAL A 232 64.42 20.76 -5.51
CA VAL A 232 64.33 20.15 -4.17
C VAL A 232 63.26 20.85 -3.35
N MET A 233 62.12 20.19 -3.10
CA MET A 233 61.05 20.70 -2.24
C MET A 233 61.53 20.91 -0.80
N SER A 234 61.04 21.98 -0.16
CA SER A 234 61.20 22.21 1.27
C SER A 234 60.35 21.24 2.10
N ARG A 235 60.71 21.05 3.39
CA ARG A 235 59.93 20.22 4.33
C ARG A 235 58.49 20.70 4.50
N GLY A 236 58.25 22.00 4.36
CA GLY A 236 56.91 22.59 4.43
C GLY A 236 56.06 22.23 3.21
N GLU A 237 56.63 22.33 2.00
CA GLU A 237 55.98 21.97 0.75
C GLU A 237 55.66 20.47 0.68
N LEU A 238 56.59 19.62 1.14
CA LEU A 238 56.35 18.18 1.25
C LEU A 238 55.17 17.84 2.18
N ARG A 239 55.05 18.54 3.32
CA ARG A 239 53.94 18.33 4.26
C ARG A 239 52.61 18.79 3.66
N ALA A 240 52.59 19.95 3.02
CA ALA A 240 51.40 20.48 2.36
C ALA A 240 50.92 19.57 1.23
N ARG A 241 51.84 19.06 0.40
CA ARG A 241 51.54 18.07 -0.64
C ARG A 241 50.93 16.79 -0.06
N ASN A 242 51.55 16.21 0.96
CA ASN A 242 51.05 14.98 1.58
C ASN A 242 49.66 15.17 2.21
N MET A 243 49.39 16.34 2.81
CA MET A 243 48.06 16.69 3.32
C MET A 243 47.03 16.77 2.18
N ALA A 244 47.36 17.50 1.11
CA ALA A 244 46.47 17.65 -0.03
C ALA A 244 46.19 16.31 -0.75
N MET A 245 47.19 15.42 -0.89
CA MET A 245 46.96 14.05 -1.40
C MET A 245 46.05 13.23 -0.49
N GLY A 246 46.21 13.35 0.84
CA GLY A 246 45.30 12.73 1.80
C GLY A 246 43.86 13.27 1.70
N ASP A 247 43.70 14.56 1.47
CA ASP A 247 42.38 15.18 1.26
C ASP A 247 41.74 14.73 -0.06
N LEU A 248 42.49 14.59 -1.15
CA LEU A 248 41.98 14.04 -2.42
C LEU A 248 41.52 12.58 -2.28
N GLN A 249 42.27 11.75 -1.56
CA GLN A 249 41.87 10.37 -1.28
C GLN A 249 40.58 10.30 -0.46
N ARG A 250 40.44 11.16 0.55
CA ARG A 250 39.21 11.25 1.35
C ARG A 250 38.04 11.75 0.50
N LEU A 251 38.28 12.69 -0.41
CA LEU A 251 37.28 13.19 -1.32
C LEU A 251 36.78 12.10 -2.29
N LEU A 252 37.67 11.28 -2.85
CA LEU A 252 37.28 10.13 -3.68
C LEU A 252 36.45 9.11 -2.89
N ALA A 253 36.86 8.79 -1.66
CA ALA A 253 36.11 7.87 -0.81
C ALA A 253 34.70 8.40 -0.47
N ASN A 254 34.57 9.71 -0.22
CA ASN A 254 33.27 10.34 0.03
C ASN A 254 32.40 10.37 -1.22
N LEU A 255 32.99 10.65 -2.38
CA LEU A 255 32.33 10.61 -3.69
C LEU A 255 31.77 9.20 -3.96
N ASP A 256 32.57 8.16 -3.73
CA ASP A 256 32.17 6.76 -3.85
C ASP A 256 30.99 6.43 -2.95
N ASN A 257 31.11 6.71 -1.65
CA ASN A 257 30.08 6.39 -0.66
C ASN A 257 28.76 7.11 -0.97
N SER A 258 28.83 8.42 -1.24
CA SER A 258 27.65 9.26 -1.53
C SER A 258 26.94 8.81 -2.80
N THR A 259 27.70 8.50 -3.86
CA THR A 259 27.14 8.05 -5.13
C THR A 259 26.53 6.65 -4.99
N ASN A 260 27.21 5.71 -4.34
CA ASN A 260 26.70 4.35 -4.16
C ASN A 260 25.43 4.33 -3.30
N GLN A 261 25.36 5.15 -2.25
CA GLN A 261 24.15 5.32 -1.45
C GLN A 261 22.99 5.88 -2.29
N SER A 262 23.27 6.87 -3.13
CA SER A 262 22.24 7.45 -4.02
C SER A 262 21.75 6.46 -5.06
N LEU A 263 22.63 5.61 -5.60
CA LEU A 263 22.23 4.52 -6.50
C LEU A 263 21.30 3.51 -5.80
N GLN A 264 21.58 3.16 -4.54
CA GLN A 264 20.68 2.32 -3.75
C GLN A 264 19.32 2.99 -3.54
N PHE A 265 19.29 4.30 -3.27
CA PHE A 265 18.05 5.04 -3.14
C PHE A 265 17.23 5.05 -4.44
N LEU A 266 17.88 5.15 -5.61
CA LEU A 266 17.20 5.05 -6.91
C LEU A 266 16.59 3.65 -7.15
N ASP A 267 17.30 2.59 -6.77
CA ASP A 267 16.78 1.23 -6.87
C ASP A 267 15.59 1.00 -5.94
N GLU A 268 15.65 1.52 -4.71
CA GLU A 268 14.54 1.49 -3.77
C GLU A 268 13.34 2.30 -4.27
N LEU A 269 13.56 3.51 -4.80
CA LEU A 269 12.52 4.32 -5.43
C LEU A 269 11.83 3.57 -6.57
N ARG A 270 12.61 2.94 -7.45
CA ARG A 270 12.09 2.13 -8.58
C ARG A 270 11.25 0.97 -8.08
N SER A 271 11.74 0.26 -7.06
CA SER A 271 11.04 -0.87 -6.44
C SER A 271 9.70 -0.42 -5.83
N LEU A 272 9.72 0.60 -4.97
CA LEU A 272 8.53 1.13 -4.30
C LEU A 272 7.52 1.69 -5.31
N TYR A 273 7.99 2.36 -6.36
CA TYR A 273 7.14 2.86 -7.45
C TYR A 273 6.43 1.72 -8.18
N THR A 274 7.17 0.66 -8.53
CA THR A 274 6.60 -0.54 -9.17
C THR A 274 5.52 -1.17 -8.29
N VAL A 275 5.77 -1.29 -6.99
CA VAL A 275 4.79 -1.83 -6.04
C VAL A 275 3.57 -0.90 -5.93
N LEU A 276 3.76 0.43 -5.88
CA LEU A 276 2.67 1.39 -5.83
C LEU A 276 1.78 1.30 -7.08
N GLU A 277 2.37 1.23 -8.27
CA GLU A 277 1.64 1.06 -9.51
C GLU A 277 0.81 -0.23 -9.54
N ALA A 278 1.38 -1.34 -9.05
CA ALA A 278 0.67 -2.61 -8.96
C ALA A 278 -0.36 -2.66 -7.82
N SER A 279 -0.26 -1.78 -6.83
CA SER A 279 -1.10 -1.81 -5.63
C SER A 279 -2.53 -1.37 -5.91
N ASN A 280 -3.47 -2.09 -5.33
CA ASN A 280 -4.89 -1.73 -5.32
C ASN A 280 -5.26 -1.12 -3.95
N PHE A 281 -5.84 0.08 -3.98
CA PHE A 281 -6.33 0.79 -2.79
C PHE A 281 -7.81 0.46 -2.50
N GLU A 282 -8.36 -0.44 -3.31
CA GLU A 282 -9.67 -1.04 -3.12
C GLU A 282 -9.52 -2.49 -2.64
N GLN A 283 -10.21 -2.85 -1.56
CA GLN A 283 -10.21 -4.21 -1.00
C GLN A 283 -11.64 -4.71 -0.94
N THR A 284 -11.87 -5.96 -1.34
CA THR A 284 -13.22 -6.54 -1.39
C THR A 284 -13.27 -7.82 -0.57
N TYR A 285 -14.31 -7.95 0.25
CA TYR A 285 -14.57 -9.12 1.09
C TYR A 285 -15.98 -9.63 0.84
N ASP A 286 -16.14 -10.92 0.60
CA ASP A 286 -17.46 -11.53 0.47
C ASP A 286 -17.91 -12.11 1.82
N TYR A 287 -19.16 -11.84 2.19
CA TYR A 287 -19.78 -12.34 3.41
C TYR A 287 -21.21 -12.83 3.12
N GLU A 288 -21.59 -13.99 3.67
CA GLU A 288 -22.94 -14.53 3.53
C GLU A 288 -23.80 -14.16 4.76
N LEU A 289 -24.93 -13.48 4.54
CA LEU A 289 -25.78 -12.99 5.62
C LEU A 289 -26.72 -14.07 6.16
N GLU A 290 -26.32 -14.76 7.22
CA GLU A 290 -27.14 -15.81 7.87
C GLU A 290 -27.99 -15.28 9.05
N ALA A 291 -27.46 -14.31 9.80
CA ALA A 291 -28.06 -13.81 11.04
C ALA A 291 -29.11 -12.69 10.85
N ASP A 292 -29.87 -12.39 11.91
CA ASP A 292 -30.87 -11.31 11.92
C ASP A 292 -30.22 -9.92 11.91
N LYS A 293 -29.10 -9.81 12.62
CA LYS A 293 -28.26 -8.62 12.72
C LYS A 293 -26.80 -9.05 12.71
N VAL A 294 -26.02 -8.40 11.87
CA VAL A 294 -24.57 -8.61 11.77
C VAL A 294 -23.89 -7.28 12.04
N ASP A 295 -22.89 -7.31 12.92
CA ASP A 295 -21.98 -6.20 13.15
C ASP A 295 -20.59 -6.61 12.63
N ILE A 296 -20.17 -5.99 11.53
CA ILE A 296 -18.88 -6.25 10.91
C ILE A 296 -17.90 -5.23 11.44
N GLU A 297 -16.97 -5.68 12.26
CA GLU A 297 -15.90 -4.89 12.83
C GLU A 297 -14.72 -4.87 11.86
N LEU A 298 -14.49 -3.71 11.25
CA LEU A 298 -13.32 -3.39 10.45
C LEU A 298 -12.28 -2.76 11.36
N LYS A 299 -11.22 -3.52 11.67
CA LYS A 299 -10.08 -3.05 12.44
C LYS A 299 -8.93 -2.71 11.49
N PHE A 300 -8.62 -1.43 11.38
CA PHE A 300 -7.53 -0.91 10.58
C PHE A 300 -6.29 -0.81 11.47
N VAL A 301 -5.27 -1.57 11.13
CA VAL A 301 -4.00 -1.62 11.86
C VAL A 301 -2.87 -1.17 10.94
N GLN A 302 -1.71 -0.82 11.51
CA GLN A 302 -0.53 -0.54 10.72
C GLN A 302 -0.17 -1.75 9.85
N SER A 303 0.14 -1.50 8.59
CA SER A 303 0.66 -2.53 7.68
C SER A 303 2.03 -3.04 8.15
N ASP A 304 2.45 -4.20 7.64
CA ASP A 304 3.80 -4.71 7.87
C ASP A 304 4.88 -3.76 7.34
N PHE A 305 4.62 -3.09 6.20
CA PHE A 305 5.53 -2.08 5.64
C PHE A 305 5.70 -0.91 6.61
N SER A 306 4.60 -0.39 7.17
CA SER A 306 4.65 0.70 8.14
C SER A 306 5.30 0.27 9.44
N ALA A 307 4.99 -0.93 9.93
CA ALA A 307 5.54 -1.45 11.18
C ALA A 307 7.06 -1.65 11.10
N GLN A 308 7.61 -2.01 9.94
CA GLN A 308 9.06 -2.12 9.73
C GLN A 308 9.79 -0.78 9.75
N GLN A 309 9.08 0.33 9.50
CA GLN A 309 9.64 1.68 9.59
C GLN A 309 9.52 2.25 11.01
N ASP A 310 8.66 1.66 11.85
CA ASP A 310 8.49 2.02 13.26
C ASP A 310 9.45 1.23 14.17
N ARG A 311 10.10 1.93 15.10
CA ARG A 311 11.15 1.35 15.97
C ARG A 311 10.63 0.34 17.00
N ASP A 312 9.34 0.40 17.33
CA ASP A 312 8.75 -0.42 18.38
C ASP A 312 8.27 -1.79 17.87
N ASN A 313 8.25 -2.00 16.53
CA ASN A 313 7.84 -3.23 15.85
C ASN A 313 6.54 -3.85 16.39
N GLN A 314 5.67 -3.01 16.97
CA GLN A 314 4.38 -3.37 17.52
C GLN A 314 3.30 -2.79 16.60
N GLN A 315 2.45 -3.67 16.08
CA GLN A 315 1.37 -3.27 15.19
C GLN A 315 0.35 -2.40 15.94
N THR A 316 0.30 -1.11 15.62
CA THR A 316 -0.64 -0.17 16.23
C THR A 316 -2.00 -0.25 15.53
N THR A 317 -3.08 -0.18 16.31
CA THR A 317 -4.44 -0.03 15.75
C THR A 317 -4.68 1.44 15.40
N LEU A 318 -4.96 1.72 14.13
CA LEU A 318 -5.20 3.07 13.62
C LEU A 318 -6.65 3.49 13.84
N LYS A 319 -7.62 2.65 13.46
CA LYS A 319 -9.04 2.89 13.73
C LYS A 319 -9.83 1.58 13.74
N THR A 320 -11.00 1.63 14.38
CA THR A 320 -12.00 0.56 14.31
C THR A 320 -13.33 1.14 13.85
N ARG A 321 -14.01 0.44 12.94
CA ARG A 321 -15.31 0.84 12.38
C ARG A 321 -16.25 -0.36 12.34
N ASN A 322 -17.52 -0.09 12.65
CA ASN A 322 -18.53 -1.12 12.78
C ASN A 322 -19.61 -0.88 11.72
N ILE A 323 -19.75 -1.84 10.81
CA ILE A 323 -20.78 -1.82 9.76
C ILE A 323 -21.91 -2.73 10.20
N LYS A 324 -23.06 -2.12 10.48
CA LYS A 324 -24.27 -2.85 10.87
C LYS A 324 -25.11 -3.20 9.66
N ILE A 325 -25.43 -4.47 9.53
CA ILE A 325 -26.29 -5.02 8.49
C ILE A 325 -27.49 -5.71 9.17
N TYR A 326 -28.67 -5.48 8.63
CA TYR A 326 -29.90 -6.08 9.13
C TYR A 326 -30.50 -6.97 8.06
N SER A 327 -30.90 -8.19 8.43
CA SER A 327 -31.60 -9.05 7.47
C SER A 327 -33.11 -8.77 7.45
N LYS A 328 -33.71 -8.72 6.26
CA LYS A 328 -35.16 -8.62 6.04
C LYS A 328 -35.66 -9.86 5.27
N GLY A 329 -36.68 -10.52 5.80
CA GLY A 329 -37.27 -11.71 5.17
C GLY A 329 -36.29 -12.89 5.02
N GLY A 330 -36.76 -13.98 4.41
CA GLY A 330 -36.00 -15.23 4.25
C GLY A 330 -36.18 -16.21 5.42
N PHE A 331 -35.82 -17.47 5.19
CA PHE A 331 -35.94 -18.55 6.18
C PHE A 331 -34.63 -18.70 6.94
N LYS A 332 -34.69 -18.76 8.28
CA LYS A 332 -33.54 -19.15 9.12
C LYS A 332 -33.34 -20.66 8.98
N ILE A 333 -32.25 -21.09 8.34
CA ILE A 333 -31.88 -22.50 8.31
C ILE A 333 -31.12 -22.79 9.60
N ASN A 334 -31.84 -23.18 10.67
CA ASN A 334 -31.18 -23.76 11.83
C ASN A 334 -30.72 -25.16 11.44
N THR A 335 -29.40 -25.37 11.31
CA THR A 335 -28.78 -26.69 11.06
C THR A 335 -29.08 -27.73 12.16
N SER A 336 -29.72 -27.32 13.25
CA SER A 336 -30.19 -28.18 14.35
C SER A 336 -31.59 -28.80 14.15
N VAL A 337 -32.35 -28.40 13.12
CA VAL A 337 -33.55 -29.13 12.73
C VAL A 337 -33.15 -30.12 11.65
N ALA A 338 -32.80 -31.34 12.07
CA ALA A 338 -32.85 -32.48 11.16
C ALA A 338 -34.28 -32.49 10.57
N LEU A 339 -34.39 -32.23 9.26
CA LEU A 339 -35.54 -32.65 8.49
C LEU A 339 -35.55 -34.18 8.56
N THR A 340 -36.14 -34.72 9.63
CA THR A 340 -36.64 -36.08 9.61
C THR A 340 -37.79 -36.05 8.61
N LEU A 341 -37.44 -36.23 7.34
CA LEU A 341 -38.36 -36.78 6.36
C LEU A 341 -38.73 -38.15 6.94
N ASN A 342 -39.79 -38.19 7.74
CA ASN A 342 -40.43 -39.43 8.12
C ASN A 342 -40.77 -40.09 6.79
N ASN A 343 -40.00 -41.12 6.47
CA ASN A 343 -40.23 -41.96 5.33
C ASN A 343 -41.55 -42.67 5.61
N PHE A 344 -42.67 -42.05 5.21
CA PHE A 344 -43.97 -42.70 5.22
C PHE A 344 -43.89 -43.81 4.18
N GLY A 345 -43.40 -44.96 4.63
CA GLY A 345 -43.48 -46.21 3.92
C GLY A 345 -44.93 -46.44 3.51
N SER A 346 -45.09 -46.94 2.29
CA SER A 346 -46.32 -47.11 1.54
C SER A 346 -47.39 -47.97 2.23
N LYS A 347 -48.02 -47.48 3.30
CA LYS A 347 -49.28 -47.97 3.89
C LYS A 347 -50.05 -46.82 4.57
N SER A 348 -50.40 -45.77 3.82
CA SER A 348 -51.34 -44.74 4.27
C SER A 348 -52.80 -45.19 4.07
N LYS A 349 -53.29 -46.07 4.93
CA LYS A 349 -54.73 -46.42 4.94
C LYS A 349 -55.44 -46.29 6.29
N ASP A 350 -54.78 -45.79 7.33
CA ASP A 350 -55.39 -45.75 8.67
C ASP A 350 -55.72 -44.34 9.19
N PHE A 351 -55.83 -43.35 8.30
CA PHE A 351 -56.32 -42.01 8.67
C PHE A 351 -57.38 -41.54 7.68
N PHE A 352 -58.48 -42.28 7.58
CA PHE A 352 -59.76 -41.69 7.23
C PHE A 352 -60.55 -41.57 8.53
N ILE A 353 -60.96 -40.35 8.85
CA ILE A 353 -62.01 -40.08 9.83
C ILE A 353 -63.29 -40.67 9.22
N ASP A 354 -63.91 -41.63 9.91
CA ASP A 354 -65.21 -42.19 9.53
C ASP A 354 -66.30 -41.11 9.68
N ASP A 355 -67.32 -41.16 8.83
CA ASP A 355 -68.43 -40.19 8.71
C ASP A 355 -69.33 -40.12 9.97
N LEU A 356 -68.90 -40.69 11.09
CA LEU A 356 -69.52 -40.55 12.41
C LEU A 356 -68.66 -39.80 13.45
N GLY A 357 -67.51 -39.25 13.05
CA GLY A 357 -66.79 -38.22 13.81
C GLY A 357 -66.67 -38.46 15.33
N VAL A 358 -65.73 -39.33 15.72
CA VAL A 358 -65.13 -39.32 17.07
C VAL A 358 -63.62 -39.36 16.94
#